data_AF-A0A9W7TFU9-F1
#
_entry.id   AF-A0A9W7TFU9-F1
#
_cell.length_a   1.000
_cell.length_b   1.000
_cell.length_c   1.000
_cell.angle_alpha   90.00
_cell.angle_beta   90.00
_cell.angle_gamma   90.00
#
_symmetry.space_group_name_H-M   'P 1'
#
loop_
_entity.id
_entity.type
_entity.pdbx_description
1 polymer ?
#
loop_
_entity_poly.entity_id
_entity_poly.type
_entity_poly.pdbx_seq_one_letter_code
_entity_poly.pdbx_strand_id
1 'polypeptide(L)'
;MYMCERRMYVCERENGNEILDSEGTKGSLYWKQNARKVFVISEQDFPEFQGTKRKRSSSRKDDETSGLQDVYEKIEEVVLASQGLQQVISSIKELSELSSQTSAKTLTDVQMQKIKAAFTCIVCKGPIDQPVFATCCRSLIGCKLCVDQWMATASQCLKCRGEDLSNNVFLAVGLSEVLLALSDIIKVE
;
A
#
# COMPACT_ATOMS: atom_id res chain seq x y z
N MET A 1 27.15 85.65 8.91
CA MET A 1 27.92 84.62 8.19
C MET A 1 27.21 83.30 8.45
N TYR A 2 26.36 82.88 7.51
CA TYR A 2 25.42 81.78 7.75
C TYR A 2 26.19 80.45 7.80
N MET A 3 26.42 79.94 9.00
CA MET A 3 26.80 78.54 9.21
C MET A 3 25.62 77.67 8.77
N CYS A 4 25.76 77.01 7.63
CA CYS A 4 24.83 75.97 7.23
C CYS A 4 25.15 74.74 8.10
N GLU A 5 24.49 74.63 9.25
CA GLU A 5 24.53 73.44 10.12
C GLU A 5 24.04 72.24 9.31
N ARG A 6 24.96 71.53 8.66
CA ARG A 6 24.63 70.25 8.02
C ARG A 6 24.49 69.20 9.11
N ARG A 7 23.26 68.80 9.41
CA ARG A 7 22.99 67.64 10.25
C ARG A 7 23.52 66.38 9.57
N MET A 8 24.16 65.52 10.35
CA MET A 8 24.72 64.24 9.91
C MET A 8 24.15 63.13 10.77
N TYR A 9 23.90 61.97 10.15
CA TYR A 9 23.37 60.78 10.78
C TYR A 9 24.43 59.68 10.82
N VAL A 10 24.56 58.99 11.95
CA VAL A 10 25.45 57.83 12.10
C VAL A 10 24.63 56.57 11.97
N CYS A 11 24.97 55.71 11.00
CA CYS A 11 24.15 54.55 10.64
C CYS A 11 24.95 53.24 10.62
N GLU A 12 24.31 52.14 11.02
CA GLU A 12 24.89 50.79 10.87
C GLU A 12 24.66 50.26 9.44
N ARG A 13 25.70 49.68 8.82
CA ARG A 13 25.65 49.18 7.43
C ARG A 13 24.53 48.17 7.18
N GLU A 14 24.33 47.22 8.10
CA GLU A 14 23.44 46.08 7.88
C GLU A 14 21.98 46.49 7.89
N ASN A 15 21.64 47.48 8.71
CA ASN A 15 20.26 47.86 8.95
C ASN A 15 19.92 49.28 8.53
N GLY A 16 20.86 50.10 8.04
CA GLY A 16 20.62 51.47 7.61
C GLY A 16 19.85 52.33 8.63
N ASN A 17 19.84 51.92 9.89
CA ASN A 17 19.14 52.58 10.98
C ASN A 17 20.05 53.66 11.54
N GLU A 18 19.46 54.80 11.84
CA GLU A 18 20.11 55.83 12.64
C GLU A 18 20.44 55.25 14.03
N ILE A 19 21.70 55.38 14.42
CA ILE A 19 22.16 55.09 15.76
C ILE A 19 21.82 56.31 16.60
N LEU A 20 20.75 56.20 17.38
CA LEU A 20 20.33 57.25 18.31
C LEU A 20 21.30 57.33 19.50
N ASP A 21 21.55 58.56 19.95
CA ASP A 21 22.31 58.79 21.17
C ASP A 21 21.51 58.35 22.39
N SER A 22 21.95 57.28 23.04
CA SER A 22 21.30 56.67 24.21
C SER A 22 22.37 56.15 25.17
N GLU A 23 22.01 55.88 26.43
CA GLU A 23 22.97 55.33 27.40
C GLU A 23 23.63 54.03 26.91
N GLY A 24 22.93 53.23 26.09
CA GLY A 24 23.46 52.00 25.50
C GLY A 24 24.46 52.20 24.35
N THR A 25 24.46 53.36 23.68
CA THR A 25 25.33 53.65 22.52
C THR A 25 26.53 54.53 22.86
N LYS A 26 26.56 55.12 24.07
CA LYS A 26 27.70 55.91 24.59
C LYS A 26 28.87 55.07 25.09
N GLY A 27 28.62 53.81 25.48
CA GLY A 27 29.63 52.93 26.06
C GLY A 27 30.63 52.39 25.04
N SER A 28 31.92 52.32 25.41
CA SER A 28 32.96 51.77 24.53
C SER A 28 32.75 50.29 24.17
N LEU A 29 31.98 49.54 24.97
CA LEU A 29 31.59 48.16 24.69
C LEU A 29 30.70 48.03 23.45
N TYR A 30 29.86 49.04 23.16
CA TYR A 30 29.03 49.08 21.96
C TYR A 30 29.90 49.19 20.69
N TRP A 31 30.92 50.04 20.74
CA TRP A 31 31.81 50.33 19.60
C TRP A 31 32.92 49.31 19.37
N LYS A 32 33.29 48.52 20.38
CA LYS A 32 34.40 47.54 20.31
C LYS A 32 34.04 46.17 19.71
N GLN A 33 32.81 45.98 19.20
CA GLN A 33 32.44 44.72 18.57
C GLN A 33 33.11 44.58 17.19
N ASN A 34 34.10 43.67 17.09
CA ASN A 34 34.84 43.34 15.87
C ASN A 34 33.95 42.74 14.79
N ALA A 35 33.23 43.58 14.03
CA ALA A 35 32.70 43.31 12.68
C ALA A 35 31.78 44.42 12.13
N ARG A 36 31.32 45.39 12.95
CA ARG A 36 30.30 46.36 12.50
C ARG A 36 30.92 47.49 11.70
N LYS A 37 30.43 47.71 10.47
CA LYS A 37 30.79 48.88 9.65
C LYS A 37 29.80 50.00 9.91
N VAL A 38 30.28 51.14 10.39
CA VAL A 38 29.47 52.33 10.69
C VAL A 38 29.77 53.43 9.69
N PHE A 39 28.72 54.11 9.22
CA PHE A 39 28.79 55.18 8.24
C PHE A 39 28.25 56.48 8.82
N VAL A 40 28.82 57.60 8.39
CA VAL A 40 28.33 58.94 8.68
C VAL A 40 27.80 59.52 7.36
N ILE A 41 26.54 59.93 7.35
CA ILE A 41 25.81 60.30 6.14
C ILE A 41 25.17 61.66 6.35
N SER A 42 25.16 62.50 5.32
CA SER A 42 24.51 63.80 5.38
C SER A 42 22.98 63.64 5.43
N GLU A 43 22.27 64.60 6.04
CA GLU A 43 20.80 64.60 6.07
C GLU A 43 20.16 64.55 4.68
N GLN A 44 20.84 65.06 3.66
CA GLN A 44 20.34 65.05 2.28
C GLN A 44 20.40 63.64 1.65
N ASP A 45 21.42 62.86 2.00
CA ASP A 45 21.65 61.52 1.45
C ASP A 45 20.99 60.41 2.30
N PHE A 46 20.51 60.77 3.51
CA PHE A 46 19.91 59.84 4.46
C PHE A 46 18.63 59.14 3.93
N PRO A 47 17.69 59.81 3.23
CA PRO A 47 16.51 59.14 2.66
C PRO A 47 16.89 58.11 1.58
N GLU A 48 17.92 58.40 0.78
CA GLU A 48 18.40 57.48 -0.26
C GLU A 48 19.11 56.27 0.37
N PHE A 49 19.88 56.50 1.44
CA PHE A 49 20.51 55.42 2.21
C PHE A 49 19.47 54.51 2.88
N GLN A 50 18.40 55.06 3.48
CA GLN A 50 17.27 54.25 3.94
C GLN A 50 16.54 53.54 2.80
N GLY A 51 16.44 54.17 1.63
CA GLY A 51 15.82 53.62 0.43
C GLY A 51 16.49 52.35 -0.10
N THR A 52 17.79 52.15 0.13
CA THR A 52 18.46 50.88 -0.22
C THR A 52 17.96 49.67 0.56
N LYS A 53 17.26 49.84 1.69
CA LYS A 53 16.51 48.75 2.35
C LYS A 53 15.45 48.12 1.46
N ARG A 54 14.88 48.88 0.52
CA ARG A 54 13.83 48.36 -0.37
C ARG A 54 14.38 47.57 -1.55
N LYS A 55 15.71 47.46 -1.69
CA LYS A 55 16.35 46.86 -2.88
C LYS A 55 17.18 45.60 -2.60
N ARG A 56 16.93 44.94 -1.46
CA ARG A 56 17.25 43.52 -1.15
C ARG A 56 16.17 43.07 -0.15
N SER A 57 15.01 42.56 -0.52
CA SER A 57 14.61 41.69 -1.62
C SER A 57 13.13 41.89 -1.95
N SER A 58 12.75 41.46 -3.15
CA SER A 58 11.43 41.55 -3.80
C SER A 58 11.16 42.88 -4.52
N SER A 59 11.67 42.94 -5.74
CA SER A 59 11.00 43.58 -6.88
C SER A 59 9.54 43.08 -6.95
N ARG A 60 8.63 43.70 -6.19
CA ARG A 60 7.20 43.38 -6.21
C ARG A 60 6.41 44.53 -6.84
N LYS A 61 6.57 44.67 -8.15
CA LYS A 61 5.51 45.29 -8.97
C LYS A 61 5.13 44.51 -10.23
N ASP A 62 5.76 43.37 -10.51
CA ASP A 62 5.36 42.47 -11.63
C ASP A 62 5.34 40.97 -11.23
N ASP A 63 5.17 40.64 -9.94
CA ASP A 63 5.35 39.25 -9.43
C ASP A 63 4.12 38.67 -8.70
N GLU A 64 2.95 39.30 -8.80
CA GLU A 64 1.71 38.64 -8.34
C GLU A 64 1.17 37.69 -9.41
N THR A 65 1.29 38.04 -10.68
CA THR A 65 0.88 37.19 -11.80
C THR A 65 1.88 36.08 -12.10
N SER A 66 3.19 36.35 -12.00
CA SER A 66 4.22 35.32 -12.22
C SER A 66 4.26 34.29 -11.10
N GLY A 67 4.16 34.72 -9.84
CA GLY A 67 4.06 33.81 -8.69
C GLY A 67 2.76 33.00 -8.65
N LEU A 68 1.61 33.58 -9.04
CA LEU A 68 0.38 32.80 -9.23
C LEU A 68 0.53 31.79 -10.36
N GLN A 69 1.12 32.20 -11.49
CA GLN A 69 1.31 31.33 -12.64
C GLN A 69 2.20 30.13 -12.29
N ASP A 70 3.31 30.34 -11.57
CA ASP A 70 4.18 29.28 -11.04
C ASP A 70 3.42 28.32 -10.10
N VAL A 71 2.50 28.85 -9.29
CA VAL A 71 1.66 28.03 -8.40
C VAL A 71 0.63 27.23 -9.21
N TYR A 72 0.01 27.82 -10.23
CA TYR A 72 -0.89 27.11 -11.14
C TYR A 72 -0.18 26.02 -11.93
N GLU A 73 1.03 26.27 -12.42
CA GLU A 73 1.85 25.31 -13.17
C GLU A 73 2.24 24.12 -12.29
N LYS A 74 2.63 24.36 -11.03
CA LYS A 74 2.89 23.30 -10.04
C LYS A 74 1.64 22.52 -9.66
N ILE A 75 0.48 23.17 -9.56
CA ILE A 75 -0.80 22.49 -9.29
C ILE A 75 -1.14 21.59 -10.49
N GLU A 76 -0.98 22.08 -11.71
CA GLU A 76 -1.22 21.31 -12.93
C GLU A 76 -0.28 20.09 -13.02
N GLU A 77 1.00 20.26 -12.71
CA GLU A 77 1.99 19.18 -12.62
C GLU A 77 1.56 18.09 -11.61
N VAL A 78 1.13 18.50 -10.41
CA VAL A 78 0.66 17.56 -9.37
C VAL A 78 -0.65 16.89 -9.78
N VAL A 79 -1.55 17.58 -10.46
CA VAL A 79 -2.81 17.02 -10.98
C VAL A 79 -2.52 15.96 -12.04
N LEU A 80 -1.60 16.22 -12.96
CA LEU A 80 -1.18 15.26 -13.98
C LEU A 80 -0.50 14.03 -13.35
N ALA A 81 0.37 14.24 -12.35
CA ALA A 81 0.99 13.15 -11.61
C ALA A 81 -0.02 12.31 -10.81
N SER A 82 -1.05 12.94 -10.24
CA SER A 82 -2.07 12.26 -9.43
C SER A 82 -3.13 11.52 -10.25
N GLN A 83 -3.35 11.89 -11.51
CA GLN A 83 -4.16 11.11 -12.46
C GLN A 83 -3.53 9.74 -12.74
N GLY A 84 -2.20 9.68 -12.92
CA GLY A 84 -1.47 8.41 -13.03
C GLY A 84 -1.58 7.55 -11.77
N LEU A 85 -1.67 8.18 -10.60
CA LEU A 85 -1.77 7.49 -9.31
C LEU A 85 -3.09 6.72 -9.16
N GLN A 86 -4.21 7.24 -9.68
CA GLN A 86 -5.49 6.54 -9.63
C GLN A 86 -5.46 5.22 -10.42
N GLN A 87 -4.82 5.23 -11.59
CA GLN A 87 -4.64 4.05 -12.43
C GLN A 87 -3.66 3.04 -11.81
N VAL A 88 -2.64 3.54 -11.10
CA VAL A 88 -1.76 2.68 -10.28
C VAL A 88 -2.53 2.07 -9.11
N ILE A 89 -3.38 2.82 -8.42
CA ILE A 89 -4.21 2.32 -7.31
C ILE A 89 -5.20 1.27 -7.81
N SER A 90 -5.85 1.46 -8.97
CA SER A 90 -6.75 0.45 -9.55
C SER A 90 -5.98 -0.81 -9.94
N SER A 91 -4.81 -0.65 -10.59
CA SER A 91 -3.96 -1.79 -10.97
C SER A 91 -3.46 -2.56 -9.74
N ILE A 92 -3.07 -1.87 -8.66
CA ILE A 92 -2.67 -2.52 -7.40
C ILE A 92 -3.85 -3.24 -6.76
N LYS A 93 -5.06 -2.69 -6.79
CA LYS A 93 -6.27 -3.37 -6.29
C LYS A 93 -6.58 -4.63 -7.09
N GLU A 94 -6.55 -4.56 -8.41
CA GLU A 94 -6.75 -5.71 -9.30
C GLU A 94 -5.69 -6.79 -9.07
N LEU A 95 -4.41 -6.41 -9.00
CA LEU A 95 -3.32 -7.32 -8.69
C LEU A 95 -3.43 -7.90 -7.27
N SER A 96 -3.92 -7.13 -6.31
CA SER A 96 -4.16 -7.60 -4.93
C SER A 96 -5.33 -8.58 -4.86
N GLU A 97 -6.41 -8.34 -5.63
CA GLU A 97 -7.53 -9.27 -5.75
C GLU A 97 -7.08 -10.57 -6.41
N LEU A 98 -6.36 -10.50 -7.52
CA LEU A 98 -5.74 -11.67 -8.18
C LEU A 98 -4.76 -12.40 -7.26
N SER A 99 -3.94 -11.66 -6.51
CA SER A 99 -2.97 -12.21 -5.56
C SER A 99 -3.66 -12.94 -4.40
N SER A 100 -4.73 -12.36 -3.85
CA SER A 100 -5.53 -12.99 -2.80
C SER A 100 -6.21 -14.29 -3.28
N GLN A 101 -6.55 -14.38 -4.56
CA GLN A 101 -7.04 -15.61 -5.21
C GLN A 101 -5.92 -16.63 -5.45
N THR A 102 -4.67 -16.21 -5.70
CA THR A 102 -3.53 -17.12 -5.97
C THR A 102 -2.95 -17.84 -4.75
N SER A 103 -3.43 -17.58 -3.53
CA SER A 103 -3.03 -18.36 -2.35
C SER A 103 -3.71 -19.74 -2.27
N ALA A 104 -4.77 -19.96 -3.05
CA ALA A 104 -5.27 -21.30 -3.31
C ALA A 104 -4.36 -21.95 -4.36
N LYS A 105 -3.50 -22.87 -3.93
CA LYS A 105 -2.76 -23.76 -4.83
C LYS A 105 -3.78 -24.52 -5.68
N THR A 106 -4.08 -23.99 -6.86
CA THR A 106 -5.09 -24.56 -7.75
C THR A 106 -4.68 -25.99 -8.06
N LEU A 107 -5.52 -26.95 -7.68
CA LEU A 107 -5.27 -28.35 -7.96
C LEU A 107 -5.13 -28.51 -9.47
N THR A 108 -4.11 -29.21 -9.93
CA THR A 108 -4.00 -29.52 -11.36
C THR A 108 -5.14 -30.46 -11.76
N ASP A 109 -5.52 -30.47 -13.04
CA ASP A 109 -6.57 -31.38 -13.53
C ASP A 109 -6.28 -32.84 -13.16
N VAL A 110 -5.02 -33.24 -13.21
CA VAL A 110 -4.57 -34.59 -12.81
C VAL A 110 -4.84 -34.86 -11.33
N GLN A 111 -4.62 -33.89 -10.45
CA GLN A 111 -4.92 -34.01 -9.02
C GLN A 111 -6.42 -34.07 -8.78
N MET A 112 -7.17 -33.22 -9.47
CA MET A 112 -8.62 -33.17 -9.39
C MET A 112 -9.26 -34.50 -9.80
N GLN A 113 -8.80 -35.09 -10.91
CA GLN A 113 -9.25 -36.42 -11.35
C GLN A 113 -8.93 -37.53 -10.34
N LYS A 114 -7.76 -37.48 -9.70
CA LYS A 114 -7.40 -38.44 -8.65
C LYS A 114 -8.31 -38.32 -7.43
N ILE A 115 -8.64 -37.10 -7.01
CA ILE A 115 -9.54 -36.84 -5.88
C ILE A 115 -10.95 -37.32 -6.22
N LYS A 116 -11.48 -36.95 -7.40
CA LYS A 116 -12.76 -37.45 -7.91
C LYS A 116 -12.79 -38.98 -7.85
N ALA A 117 -11.82 -39.65 -8.48
CA ALA A 117 -11.76 -41.11 -8.51
C ALA A 117 -11.67 -41.76 -7.11
N ALA A 118 -11.09 -41.09 -6.12
CA ALA A 118 -10.96 -41.61 -4.76
C ALA A 118 -12.27 -41.52 -3.94
N PHE A 119 -13.11 -40.52 -4.22
CA PHE A 119 -14.33 -40.23 -3.48
C PHE A 119 -15.62 -40.44 -4.29
N THR A 120 -15.52 -41.11 -5.44
CA THR A 120 -16.66 -41.54 -6.26
C THR A 120 -17.00 -43.01 -5.98
N CYS A 121 -18.28 -43.30 -5.81
CA CYS A 121 -18.76 -44.65 -5.59
C CYS A 121 -18.63 -45.49 -6.86
N ILE A 122 -18.10 -46.72 -6.73
CA ILE A 122 -17.93 -47.63 -7.87
C ILE A 122 -19.28 -48.07 -8.45
N VAL A 123 -20.33 -48.10 -7.65
CA VAL A 123 -21.67 -48.56 -8.03
C VAL A 123 -22.50 -47.43 -8.63
N CYS A 124 -22.84 -46.39 -7.84
CA CYS A 124 -23.70 -45.31 -8.32
C CYS A 124 -22.98 -44.25 -9.16
N LYS A 125 -21.64 -44.30 -9.24
CA LYS A 125 -20.79 -43.31 -9.94
C LYS A 125 -20.90 -41.88 -9.43
N GLY A 126 -21.64 -41.63 -8.34
CA GLY A 126 -21.75 -40.35 -7.67
C GLY A 126 -20.77 -40.17 -6.50
N PRO A 127 -20.80 -39.00 -5.83
CA PRO A 127 -20.07 -38.78 -4.58
C PRO A 127 -20.43 -39.85 -3.55
N ILE A 128 -19.42 -40.34 -2.83
CA ILE A 128 -19.65 -41.36 -1.81
C ILE A 128 -20.41 -40.76 -0.61
N ASP A 129 -21.60 -41.29 -0.35
CA ASP A 129 -22.34 -41.09 0.90
C ASP A 129 -22.09 -42.25 1.85
N GLN A 130 -21.74 -41.96 3.11
CA GLN A 130 -21.32 -42.95 4.11
C GLN A 130 -20.23 -43.90 3.57
N PRO A 131 -18.97 -43.43 3.47
CA PRO A 131 -17.92 -44.15 2.77
C PRO A 131 -17.56 -45.49 3.40
N VAL A 132 -17.51 -46.54 2.58
CA VAL A 132 -17.06 -47.87 2.97
C VAL A 132 -15.64 -48.11 2.47
N PHE A 133 -14.77 -48.52 3.38
CA PHE A 133 -13.39 -48.91 3.14
C PHE A 133 -13.28 -50.43 3.07
N ALA A 134 -12.54 -50.95 2.08
CA ALA A 134 -12.21 -52.37 1.98
C ALA A 134 -10.72 -52.61 2.26
N THR A 135 -10.40 -53.55 3.15
CA THR A 135 -9.02 -53.92 3.52
C THR A 135 -8.30 -54.64 2.39
N CYS A 136 -9.02 -55.45 1.60
CA CYS A 136 -8.45 -56.26 0.51
C CYS A 136 -7.74 -55.43 -0.57
N CYS A 137 -8.22 -54.21 -0.84
CA CYS A 137 -7.59 -53.26 -1.77
C CYS A 137 -7.14 -51.95 -1.12
N ARG A 138 -7.25 -51.87 0.22
CA ARG A 138 -6.94 -50.69 1.03
C ARG A 138 -7.51 -49.39 0.47
N SER A 139 -8.80 -49.38 0.11
CA SER A 139 -9.40 -48.18 -0.47
C SER A 139 -10.89 -48.05 -0.19
N LEU A 140 -11.39 -46.82 -0.34
CA LEU A 140 -12.82 -46.55 -0.39
C LEU A 140 -13.41 -47.18 -1.65
N ILE A 141 -14.51 -47.92 -1.48
CA ILE A 141 -15.13 -48.70 -2.56
C ILE A 141 -16.52 -48.16 -2.95
N GLY A 142 -17.21 -47.47 -2.05
CA GLY A 142 -18.51 -46.89 -2.37
C GLY A 142 -19.34 -46.46 -1.16
N CYS A 143 -20.58 -46.09 -1.45
CA CYS A 143 -21.57 -45.77 -0.45
C CYS A 143 -22.00 -47.01 0.32
N LYS A 144 -22.33 -46.84 1.60
CA LYS A 144 -22.82 -47.93 2.46
C LYS A 144 -23.96 -48.73 1.79
N LEU A 145 -25.02 -48.05 1.37
CA LEU A 145 -26.18 -48.69 0.73
C LEU A 145 -25.81 -49.48 -0.53
N CYS A 146 -24.91 -48.94 -1.35
CA CYS A 146 -24.46 -49.59 -2.57
C CYS A 146 -23.65 -50.87 -2.27
N VAL A 147 -22.78 -50.81 -1.26
CA VAL A 147 -21.97 -51.96 -0.87
C VAL A 147 -22.83 -53.03 -0.18
N ASP A 148 -23.78 -52.63 0.67
CA ASP A 148 -24.71 -53.54 1.34
C ASP A 148 -25.56 -54.32 0.31
N GLN A 149 -26.08 -53.63 -0.71
CA GLN A 149 -26.81 -54.26 -1.81
C GLN A 149 -25.93 -55.23 -2.61
N TRP A 150 -24.69 -54.86 -2.89
CA TRP A 150 -23.75 -55.74 -3.58
C TRP A 150 -23.48 -57.02 -2.77
N MET A 151 -23.20 -56.88 -1.48
CA MET A 151 -22.92 -57.99 -0.57
C MET A 151 -24.10 -58.96 -0.41
N ALA A 152 -25.33 -58.53 -0.68
CA ALA A 152 -26.49 -59.42 -0.72
C ALA A 152 -26.45 -60.43 -1.88
N THR A 153 -25.66 -60.17 -2.93
CA THR A 153 -25.60 -61.00 -4.15
C THR A 153 -24.22 -61.57 -4.46
N ALA A 154 -23.15 -60.94 -3.98
CA ALA A 154 -21.78 -61.35 -4.23
C ALA A 154 -20.89 -61.14 -3.01
N SER A 155 -19.97 -62.07 -2.76
CA SER A 155 -18.98 -61.98 -1.67
C SER A 155 -17.66 -61.32 -2.09
N GLN A 156 -17.53 -60.91 -3.35
CA GLN A 156 -16.29 -60.39 -3.92
C GLN A 156 -16.20 -58.87 -3.82
N CYS A 157 -14.99 -58.32 -3.71
CA CYS A 157 -14.77 -56.88 -3.70
C CYS A 157 -15.18 -56.20 -5.02
N LEU A 158 -15.96 -55.12 -4.91
CA LEU A 158 -16.37 -54.24 -6.03
C LEU A 158 -15.19 -53.67 -6.84
N LYS A 159 -14.00 -53.55 -6.22
CA LYS A 159 -12.83 -52.92 -6.84
C LYS A 159 -11.80 -53.91 -7.35
N CYS A 160 -11.33 -54.83 -6.49
CA CYS A 160 -10.25 -55.76 -6.82
C CYS A 160 -10.72 -57.20 -7.01
N ARG A 161 -12.01 -57.50 -6.82
CA ARG A 161 -12.58 -58.85 -6.84
C ARG A 161 -11.96 -59.83 -5.84
N GLY A 162 -11.26 -59.33 -4.81
CA GLY A 162 -10.81 -60.14 -3.68
C GLY A 162 -11.98 -60.81 -2.97
N GLU A 163 -11.74 -62.00 -2.44
CA GLU A 163 -12.74 -62.82 -1.76
C GLU A 163 -13.05 -62.28 -0.35
N ASP A 164 -14.12 -62.80 0.27
CA ASP A 164 -14.55 -62.48 1.63
C ASP A 164 -14.68 -60.99 1.94
N LEU A 165 -15.39 -60.23 1.09
CA LEU A 165 -15.60 -58.80 1.29
C LEU A 165 -16.30 -58.50 2.63
N SER A 166 -17.26 -59.32 3.06
CA SER A 166 -18.06 -59.11 4.27
C SER A 166 -17.24 -58.96 5.55
N ASN A 167 -16.12 -59.68 5.66
CA ASN A 167 -15.21 -59.60 6.81
C ASN A 167 -14.15 -58.51 6.66
N ASN A 168 -14.07 -57.89 5.48
CA ASN A 168 -12.99 -57.01 5.06
C ASN A 168 -13.48 -55.59 4.75
N VAL A 169 -14.71 -55.24 5.16
CA VAL A 169 -15.29 -53.91 4.98
C VAL A 169 -15.53 -53.20 6.29
N PHE A 170 -15.26 -51.90 6.29
CA PHE A 170 -15.43 -51.02 7.42
C PHE A 170 -16.11 -49.74 6.96
N LEU A 171 -17.10 -49.27 7.72
CA LEU A 171 -17.64 -47.93 7.52
C LEU A 171 -16.59 -46.90 7.99
N ALA A 172 -16.14 -46.04 7.08
CA ALA A 172 -15.22 -44.97 7.38
C ALA A 172 -15.99 -43.77 7.96
N VAL A 173 -15.97 -43.65 9.29
CA VAL A 173 -16.59 -42.53 10.02
C VAL A 173 -15.62 -41.35 10.09
N GLY A 174 -16.15 -40.12 10.17
CA GLY A 174 -15.34 -38.90 10.33
C GLY A 174 -14.89 -38.26 9.03
N LEU A 175 -15.23 -38.83 7.87
CA LEU A 175 -14.95 -38.24 6.55
C LEU A 175 -16.04 -37.27 6.07
N SER A 176 -17.10 -37.04 6.86
CA SER A 176 -18.24 -36.21 6.45
C SER A 176 -17.83 -34.76 6.14
N GLU A 177 -17.00 -34.14 6.99
CA GLU A 177 -16.53 -32.77 6.76
C GLU A 177 -15.62 -32.67 5.54
N VAL A 178 -14.80 -33.70 5.30
CA VAL A 178 -13.93 -33.78 4.10
C VAL A 178 -14.76 -33.91 2.83
N LEU A 179 -15.78 -34.76 2.85
CA LEU A 179 -16.69 -34.94 1.70
C LEU A 179 -17.49 -33.66 1.41
N LEU A 180 -17.90 -32.93 2.44
CA LEU A 180 -18.54 -31.62 2.30
C LEU A 180 -17.56 -30.59 1.72
N ALA A 181 -16.34 -30.51 2.23
CA ALA A 181 -15.33 -29.59 1.71
C ALA A 181 -14.93 -29.89 0.26
N LEU A 182 -15.01 -31.15 -0.16
CA LEU A 182 -14.70 -31.60 -1.52
C LEU A 182 -15.93 -31.64 -2.43
N SER A 183 -17.12 -31.22 -1.99
CA SER A 183 -18.35 -31.37 -2.78
C SER A 183 -18.26 -30.68 -4.14
N ASP A 184 -17.63 -29.51 -4.20
CA ASP A 184 -17.46 -28.76 -5.45
C ASP A 184 -16.50 -29.44 -6.43
N ILE A 185 -15.60 -30.26 -5.92
CA ILE A 185 -14.66 -31.04 -6.71
C ILE A 185 -15.29 -32.36 -7.14
N ILE A 186 -16.13 -33.00 -6.31
CA ILE A 186 -16.65 -34.35 -6.55
C ILE A 186 -17.98 -34.32 -7.34
N LYS A 187 -18.63 -33.15 -7.52
CA LYS A 187 -19.81 -33.01 -8.37
C LYS A 187 -19.56 -33.65 -9.75
N VAL A 188 -20.42 -34.63 -10.05
CA VAL A 188 -20.48 -35.31 -11.34
C VAL A 188 -21.49 -34.54 -12.17
N GLU A 189 -21.04 -33.97 -13.29
CA GLU A 189 -21.92 -33.37 -14.32
C GLU A 189 -22.75 -34.46 -15.02
#